data_AF-A0AAW0BYN6-F1
#
_entry.id   AF-A0AAW0BYN6-F1
#
_cell.length_a   1.000
_cell.length_b   1.000
_cell.length_c   1.000
_cell.angle_alpha   90.00
_cell.angle_beta   90.00
_cell.angle_gamma   90.00
#
_symmetry.space_group_name_H-M   'P 1'
#
loop_
_entity.id
_entity.type
_entity.pdbx_description
1 polymer ?
#
loop_
_entity_poly.entity_id
_entity_poly.type
_entity_poly.pdbx_seq_one_letter_code
_entity_poly.pdbx_strand_id
1 'polypeptide(L)'
;YNAMTFTQANDTFVNPIRCSPGLMRLKQAAFGTSPSTYRLSIGNHAAICVSAGMCMESYIMEPTQSGGNPPRLRKYISLLLHNQDWERWESFLCVCFGQYELYAQITAKAVNMTTRLGQPDPAKQVQHLLFAQIRRYQSVGTCFLHLQVLMSTTVPVYDARHREFDFDTELPSLATALPRWTGGEIPIGSFIVVGYTVASYLGKAQGQDGKVLHIGNNILWAIICGTP
;
A
#
# COMPACT_ATOMS: atom_id res chain seq x y z
N TYR A 1 10.69 -6.73 -17.13
CA TYR A 1 9.79 -5.86 -16.35
C TYR A 1 10.52 -5.45 -15.07
N ASN A 2 10.97 -4.19 -14.98
CA ASN A 2 11.91 -3.75 -13.93
C ASN A 2 11.26 -3.63 -12.53
N ALA A 3 9.93 -3.67 -12.44
CA ALA A 3 9.20 -3.68 -11.17
C ALA A 3 9.62 -4.83 -10.24
N MET A 4 10.03 -5.98 -10.80
CA MET A 4 10.40 -7.17 -10.03
C MET A 4 11.88 -7.19 -9.61
N THR A 5 12.70 -6.30 -10.17
CA THR A 5 14.15 -6.28 -9.98
C THR A 5 14.61 -5.13 -9.08
N PHE A 6 13.84 -4.05 -8.99
CA PHE A 6 14.19 -2.93 -8.12
C PHE A 6 14.14 -3.35 -6.64
N THR A 7 15.05 -2.79 -5.83
CA THR A 7 15.15 -3.09 -4.39
C THR A 7 14.66 -1.92 -3.54
N GLN A 8 15.17 -0.72 -3.81
CA GLN A 8 14.84 0.51 -3.10
C GLN A 8 15.04 1.70 -4.04
N ALA A 9 14.17 2.71 -3.95
CA ALA A 9 14.31 3.97 -4.66
C ALA A 9 14.08 5.16 -3.72
N ASN A 10 14.99 6.14 -3.77
CA ASN A 10 14.90 7.44 -3.09
C ASN A 10 14.52 7.37 -1.59
N ASP A 11 15.09 6.40 -0.87
CA ASP A 11 14.91 6.19 0.58
C ASP A 11 13.47 6.13 1.10
N THR A 12 12.52 5.90 0.19
CA THR A 12 11.08 5.93 0.48
C THR A 12 10.39 4.70 -0.09
N PHE A 13 10.73 4.32 -1.32
CA PHE A 13 10.14 3.17 -2.00
C PHE A 13 10.98 1.93 -1.77
N VAL A 14 10.32 0.83 -1.42
CA VAL A 14 10.98 -0.48 -1.24
C VAL A 14 10.19 -1.57 -1.92
N ASN A 15 10.92 -2.56 -2.42
CA ASN A 15 10.35 -3.81 -2.85
C ASN A 15 10.51 -4.86 -1.75
N PRO A 16 9.43 -5.24 -1.01
CA PRO A 16 9.54 -6.18 0.11
C PRO A 16 10.12 -7.55 -0.27
N ILE A 17 10.01 -7.96 -1.53
CA ILE A 17 10.46 -9.28 -1.99
C ILE A 17 11.96 -9.32 -2.35
N ARG A 18 12.64 -8.16 -2.29
CA ARG A 18 14.06 -7.98 -2.62
C ARG A 18 14.83 -7.22 -1.54
N CYS A 19 14.16 -6.34 -0.80
CA CYS A 19 14.77 -5.50 0.22
C CYS A 19 15.12 -6.29 1.49
N SER A 20 16.21 -5.91 2.14
CA SER A 20 16.56 -6.44 3.46
C SER A 20 15.62 -5.86 4.52
N PRO A 21 14.98 -6.67 5.37
CA PRO A 21 14.13 -6.18 6.44
C PRO A 21 14.91 -5.36 7.48
N GLY A 22 16.23 -5.54 7.58
CA GLY A 22 17.10 -4.75 8.48
C GLY A 22 17.19 -3.27 8.13
N LEU A 23 16.75 -2.86 6.94
CA LEU A 23 16.64 -1.46 6.55
C LEU A 23 15.39 -0.79 7.12
N MET A 24 14.39 -1.57 7.56
CA MET A 24 13.12 -1.06 8.03
C MET A 24 13.19 -0.69 9.52
N ARG A 25 12.40 0.31 9.89
CA ARG A 25 12.16 0.70 11.28
C ARG A 25 10.67 0.74 11.55
N LEU A 26 10.28 0.25 12.72
CA LEU A 26 8.92 0.42 13.24
C LEU A 26 8.82 1.79 13.91
N LYS A 27 7.88 2.60 13.44
CA LYS A 27 7.51 3.85 14.10
C LYS A 27 6.09 3.75 14.60
N GLN A 28 5.89 4.08 15.87
CA GLN A 28 4.56 4.17 16.45
C GLN A 28 3.77 5.27 15.73
N ALA A 29 2.53 4.99 15.36
CA ALA A 29 1.66 6.00 14.78
C ALA A 29 1.31 7.06 15.84
N ALA A 30 1.30 8.34 15.43
CA ALA A 30 1.07 9.47 16.34
C ALA A 30 -0.30 9.41 17.06
N PHE A 31 -0.39 10.16 18.17
CA PHE A 31 -1.56 10.29 19.06
C PHE A 31 -2.91 10.36 18.30
N GLY A 32 -3.86 9.49 18.68
CA GLY A 32 -5.22 9.40 18.11
C GLY A 32 -5.52 8.06 17.43
N THR A 33 -4.50 7.30 17.02
CA THR A 33 -4.64 5.87 16.75
C THR A 33 -4.40 5.05 18.02
N SER A 34 -4.98 3.86 18.14
CA SER A 34 -4.74 2.94 19.26
C SER A 34 -3.24 2.91 19.60
N PRO A 35 -2.84 2.97 20.89
CA PRO A 35 -1.43 3.04 21.31
C PRO A 35 -0.57 1.85 20.81
N SER A 36 -1.19 0.88 20.15
CA SER A 36 -0.60 -0.34 19.61
C SER A 36 -0.46 -0.36 18.08
N THR A 37 -0.50 0.79 17.39
CA THR A 37 -0.34 0.85 15.92
C THR A 37 1.07 1.26 15.52
N TYR A 38 1.76 0.41 14.77
CA TYR A 38 3.08 0.70 14.21
C TYR A 38 3.02 0.81 12.69
N ARG A 39 3.95 1.55 12.09
CA ARG A 39 4.10 1.69 10.64
C ARG A 39 5.53 1.39 10.23
N LEU A 40 5.69 0.79 9.05
CA LEU A 40 7.01 0.63 8.44
C LEU A 40 7.54 1.98 7.99
N SER A 41 8.84 2.19 8.21
CA SER A 41 9.56 3.41 7.85
C SER A 41 10.99 3.08 7.43
N ILE A 42 11.57 3.93 6.58
CA ILE A 42 12.96 3.88 6.14
C ILE A 42 13.60 5.18 6.62
N GLY A 43 14.61 5.06 7.49
CA GLY A 43 15.18 6.21 8.18
C GLY A 43 14.10 7.04 8.88
N ASN A 44 13.83 8.24 8.35
CA ASN A 44 12.81 9.13 8.88
C ASN A 44 11.49 9.20 8.10
N HIS A 45 11.38 8.50 6.98
CA HIS A 45 10.23 8.55 6.07
C HIS A 45 9.37 7.30 6.21
N ALA A 46 8.06 7.41 5.96
CA ALA A 46 7.23 6.21 5.91
C ALA A 46 7.61 5.38 4.68
N ALA A 47 7.70 4.06 4.85
CA ALA A 47 8.04 3.16 3.77
C ALA A 47 6.85 3.01 2.83
N ILE A 48 7.07 3.23 1.53
CA ILE A 48 6.14 2.88 0.47
C ILE A 48 6.60 1.54 -0.11
N CYS A 49 5.92 0.47 0.30
CA CYS A 49 6.11 -0.84 -0.27
C CYS A 49 5.52 -0.87 -1.68
N VAL A 50 6.22 -1.53 -2.60
CA VAL A 50 5.77 -1.74 -3.97
C VAL A 50 5.78 -3.23 -4.24
N SER A 51 4.70 -3.75 -4.81
CA SER A 51 4.61 -5.16 -5.17
C SER A 51 3.89 -5.32 -6.50
N ALA A 52 4.30 -6.33 -7.27
CA ALA A 52 3.72 -6.66 -8.55
C ALA A 52 2.92 -7.96 -8.43
N GLY A 53 1.84 -8.08 -9.20
CA GLY A 53 1.02 -9.28 -9.19
C GLY A 53 -0.18 -9.18 -10.13
N MET A 54 -1.01 -10.21 -10.12
CA MET A 54 -2.26 -10.24 -10.87
C MET A 54 -3.39 -9.63 -10.05
N CYS A 55 -4.15 -8.73 -10.66
CA CYS A 55 -5.34 -8.13 -10.07
C CYS A 55 -6.47 -9.17 -10.03
N MET A 56 -6.90 -9.57 -8.83
CA MET A 56 -8.01 -10.51 -8.66
C MET A 56 -9.37 -9.80 -8.54
N GLU A 57 -9.38 -8.64 -7.90
CA GLU A 57 -10.58 -7.81 -7.70
C GLU A 57 -10.14 -6.34 -7.62
N SER A 58 -10.95 -5.43 -8.17
CA SER A 58 -10.72 -3.99 -8.12
C SER A 58 -12.02 -3.27 -7.78
N TYR A 59 -12.01 -2.52 -6.67
CA TYR A 59 -13.09 -1.64 -6.22
C TYR A 59 -12.47 -0.35 -5.70
N ILE A 60 -11.71 0.35 -6.54
CA ILE A 60 -10.95 1.55 -6.18
C ILE A 60 -11.59 2.86 -6.64
N MET A 61 -12.47 2.78 -7.62
CA MET A 61 -13.31 3.89 -8.10
C MET A 61 -14.57 3.96 -7.23
N GLU A 62 -15.29 2.86 -7.13
CA GLU A 62 -16.54 2.76 -6.38
C GLU A 62 -16.36 1.91 -5.10
N PRO A 63 -16.74 2.44 -3.92
CA PRO A 63 -16.64 1.68 -2.70
C PRO A 63 -17.65 0.53 -2.72
N THR A 64 -17.19 -0.66 -2.36
CA THR A 64 -18.05 -1.83 -2.19
C THR A 64 -18.38 -2.07 -0.72
N GLN A 65 -19.51 -2.72 -0.45
CA GLN A 65 -19.92 -3.08 0.90
C GLN A 65 -19.13 -4.29 1.37
N SER A 66 -18.42 -4.14 2.48
CA SER A 66 -17.80 -5.25 3.20
C SER A 66 -18.71 -5.70 4.34
N GLY A 67 -18.77 -7.02 4.54
CA GLY A 67 -19.62 -7.66 5.55
C GLY A 67 -19.48 -7.04 6.95
N GLY A 68 -20.59 -7.05 7.67
CA GLY A 68 -20.75 -6.40 8.97
C GLY A 68 -22.15 -5.83 9.12
N ASN A 69 -22.57 -5.56 10.35
CA ASN A 69 -23.83 -4.88 10.63
C ASN A 69 -23.55 -3.66 11.55
N PRO A 70 -23.60 -2.42 11.03
CA PRO A 70 -23.95 -2.04 9.65
C PRO A 70 -22.82 -2.36 8.63
N PRO A 71 -23.17 -2.52 7.33
CA PRO A 71 -22.20 -2.77 6.28
C PRO A 71 -21.21 -1.60 6.18
N ARG A 72 -19.93 -1.92 6.08
CA ARG A 72 -18.87 -0.92 5.96
C ARG A 72 -18.45 -0.79 4.51
N LEU A 73 -18.59 0.40 3.96
CA LEU A 73 -18.08 0.73 2.63
C LEU A 73 -16.55 0.73 2.68
N ARG A 74 -15.91 0.08 1.72
CA ARG A 74 -14.45 0.12 1.56
C ARG A 74 -14.08 0.12 0.09
N LYS A 75 -12.96 0.78 -0.22
CA LYS A 75 -12.28 0.64 -1.51
C LYS A 75 -11.07 -0.24 -1.35
N TYR A 76 -10.87 -1.17 -2.26
CA TYR A 76 -9.74 -2.10 -2.20
C TYR A 76 -9.35 -2.66 -3.55
N ILE A 77 -8.16 -3.23 -3.59
CA ILE A 77 -7.67 -4.08 -4.68
C ILE A 77 -7.11 -5.36 -4.08
N SER A 78 -7.36 -6.49 -4.75
CA SER A 78 -6.84 -7.80 -4.35
C SER A 78 -5.71 -8.18 -5.28
N LEU A 79 -4.51 -8.37 -4.73
CA LEU A 79 -3.30 -8.68 -5.48
C LEU A 79 -2.88 -10.14 -5.24
N LEU A 80 -2.91 -10.95 -6.30
CA LEU A 80 -2.30 -12.27 -6.29
C LEU A 80 -0.83 -12.15 -6.65
N LEU A 81 0.04 -12.36 -5.66
CA LEU A 81 1.48 -12.41 -5.85
C LEU A 81 1.90 -13.74 -6.50
N HIS A 82 3.04 -13.74 -7.19
CA HIS A 82 3.70 -15.00 -7.54
C HIS A 82 4.10 -15.77 -6.28
N ASN A 83 4.06 -17.11 -6.28
CA ASN A 83 4.30 -17.91 -5.06
C ASN A 83 5.64 -17.57 -4.37
N GLN A 84 6.72 -17.45 -5.13
CA GLN A 84 8.02 -17.07 -4.57
C GLN A 84 8.02 -15.65 -3.97
N ASP A 85 7.27 -14.73 -4.57
CA ASP A 85 7.18 -13.35 -4.10
C ASP A 85 6.28 -13.27 -2.85
N TRP A 86 5.26 -14.13 -2.75
CA TRP A 86 4.42 -14.29 -1.57
C TRP A 86 5.25 -14.69 -0.34
N GLU A 87 6.01 -15.77 -0.43
CA GLU A 87 6.81 -16.29 0.70
C GLU A 87 7.83 -15.26 1.19
N ARG A 88 8.45 -14.53 0.25
CA ARG A 88 9.40 -13.45 0.57
C ARG A 88 8.70 -12.26 1.20
N TRP A 89 7.55 -11.86 0.67
CA TRP A 89 6.76 -10.76 1.21
C TRP A 89 6.32 -11.03 2.65
N GLU A 90 5.78 -12.23 2.90
CA GLU A 90 5.36 -12.66 4.24
C GLU A 90 6.54 -12.68 5.22
N SER A 91 7.64 -13.34 4.83
CA SER A 91 8.86 -13.42 5.66
C SER A 91 9.42 -12.03 5.97
N PHE A 92 9.45 -11.13 4.97
CA PHE A 92 9.91 -9.76 5.14
C PHE A 92 9.08 -9.02 6.20
N LEU A 93 7.75 -9.12 6.14
CA LEU A 93 6.88 -8.45 7.10
C LEU A 93 7.01 -9.05 8.50
N CYS A 94 7.03 -10.37 8.64
CA CYS A 94 7.24 -11.04 9.93
C CYS A 94 8.53 -10.57 10.60
N VAL A 95 9.64 -10.51 9.87
CA VAL A 95 10.93 -10.01 10.38
C VAL A 95 10.86 -8.53 10.74
N CYS A 96 10.26 -7.69 9.89
CA CYS A 96 10.12 -6.25 10.17
C CYS A 96 9.31 -5.96 11.43
N PHE A 97 8.26 -6.75 11.70
CA PHE A 97 7.41 -6.60 12.87
C PHE A 97 7.91 -7.41 14.09
N GLY A 98 8.99 -8.19 13.93
CA GLY A 98 9.53 -9.06 14.98
C GLY A 98 8.51 -10.09 15.47
N GLN A 99 7.66 -10.61 14.58
CA GLN A 99 6.64 -11.62 14.90
C GLN A 99 6.89 -12.89 14.08
N TYR A 100 6.57 -14.04 14.66
CA TYR A 100 6.54 -15.31 13.93
C TYR A 100 5.30 -15.47 13.06
N GLU A 101 4.21 -14.80 13.45
CA GLU A 101 2.92 -14.90 12.79
C GLU A 101 2.28 -13.50 12.71
N LEU A 102 1.70 -13.18 11.55
CA LEU A 102 0.98 -11.94 11.29
C LEU A 102 -0.35 -12.25 10.63
N TYR A 103 -1.38 -11.50 11.00
CA TYR A 103 -2.71 -11.65 10.41
C TYR A 103 -2.95 -10.60 9.33
N ALA A 104 -3.25 -11.02 8.12
CA ALA A 104 -3.52 -10.12 7.00
C ALA A 104 -4.94 -10.32 6.44
N GLN A 105 -5.46 -9.30 5.77
CA GLN A 105 -6.69 -9.45 4.99
C GLN A 105 -6.37 -10.13 3.67
N ILE A 106 -6.74 -11.41 3.56
CA ILE A 106 -6.52 -12.24 2.38
C ILE A 106 -7.89 -12.71 1.87
N THR A 107 -8.11 -12.66 0.56
CA THR A 107 -9.34 -13.16 -0.07
C THR A 107 -8.97 -13.96 -1.32
N ALA A 108 -9.46 -15.19 -1.44
CA ALA A 108 -9.20 -16.08 -2.57
C ALA A 108 -7.70 -16.19 -2.97
N LYS A 109 -6.80 -16.28 -1.97
CA LYS A 109 -5.32 -16.33 -2.11
C LYS A 109 -4.65 -15.01 -2.53
N ALA A 110 -5.39 -13.90 -2.59
CA ALA A 110 -4.84 -12.59 -2.88
C ALA A 110 -4.76 -11.72 -1.61
N VAL A 111 -3.70 -10.90 -1.51
CA VAL A 111 -3.58 -9.90 -0.46
C VAL A 111 -4.47 -8.71 -0.77
N ASN A 112 -5.29 -8.31 0.18
CA ASN A 112 -6.12 -7.12 0.03
C ASN A 112 -5.32 -5.88 0.43
N MET A 113 -5.35 -4.88 -0.45
CA MET A 113 -4.84 -3.54 -0.18
C MET A 113 -6.01 -2.58 -0.19
N THR A 114 -6.22 -1.90 0.92
CA THR A 114 -7.44 -1.16 1.21
C THR A 114 -7.15 0.32 1.39
N THR A 115 -8.11 1.17 1.06
CA THR A 115 -8.07 2.56 1.55
C THR A 115 -8.45 2.59 3.03
N ARG A 116 -8.00 3.61 3.76
CA ARG A 116 -8.43 3.75 5.16
C ARG A 116 -9.88 4.22 5.20
N LEU A 117 -10.65 3.57 6.08
CA LEU A 117 -11.95 4.04 6.53
C LEU A 117 -11.75 5.33 7.33
N GLY A 118 -11.76 6.48 6.64
CA GLY A 118 -11.91 7.78 7.27
C GLY A 118 -13.40 8.10 7.39
N GLN A 119 -13.82 8.67 8.51
CA GLN A 119 -15.01 9.53 8.45
C GLN A 119 -14.66 10.69 7.52
N PRO A 120 -15.49 10.98 6.49
CA PRO A 120 -15.28 12.14 5.65
C PRO A 120 -15.46 13.38 6.53
N ASP A 121 -14.36 14.07 6.84
CA ASP A 121 -14.42 15.40 7.41
C ASP A 121 -14.54 16.38 6.22
N PRO A 122 -15.72 16.98 5.98
CA PRO A 122 -15.99 17.76 4.76
C PRO A 122 -15.09 19.01 4.64
N ALA A 123 -14.42 19.42 5.72
CA ALA A 123 -13.51 20.56 5.75
C ALA A 123 -12.09 20.25 5.22
N LYS A 124 -11.73 18.99 4.97
CA LYS A 124 -10.39 18.60 4.51
C LYS A 124 -10.46 17.82 3.20
N GLN A 125 -10.73 18.52 2.11
CA GLN A 125 -10.34 18.05 0.78
C GLN A 125 -8.82 17.95 0.73
N VAL A 126 -8.28 16.78 1.08
CA VAL A 126 -6.85 16.49 0.95
C VAL A 126 -6.56 16.39 -0.54
N GLN A 127 -6.07 17.49 -1.12
CA GLN A 127 -5.46 17.49 -2.44
C GLN A 127 -4.34 16.44 -2.48
N HIS A 128 -4.17 15.77 -3.63
CA HIS A 128 -3.17 14.73 -3.89
C HIS A 128 -1.74 15.26 -3.66
N LEU A 129 -1.27 15.20 -2.42
CA LEU A 129 0.06 15.66 -2.02
C LEU A 129 1.13 14.56 -2.08
N LEU A 130 0.76 13.32 -2.46
CA LEU A 130 1.65 12.15 -2.47
C LEU A 130 2.96 12.41 -3.24
N PHE A 131 2.91 13.13 -4.37
CA PHE A 131 4.08 13.40 -5.20
C PHE A 131 4.60 14.84 -5.13
N ALA A 132 3.73 15.83 -4.84
CA ALA A 132 4.13 17.22 -4.66
C ALA A 132 4.95 17.45 -3.37
N GLN A 133 4.78 16.60 -2.35
CA GLN A 133 5.53 16.70 -1.09
C GLN A 133 6.86 15.94 -1.10
N ILE A 134 7.07 14.94 -1.96
CA ILE A 134 8.36 14.22 -2.05
C ILE A 134 9.48 15.19 -2.48
N ARG A 135 9.20 16.16 -3.35
CA ARG A 135 10.19 17.16 -3.81
C ARG A 135 10.49 18.30 -2.82
N ARG A 136 9.70 18.51 -1.76
CA ARG A 136 9.81 19.71 -0.89
C ARG A 136 10.57 19.49 0.42
N TYR A 137 11.11 18.30 0.70
CA TYR A 137 11.66 17.94 2.02
C TYR A 137 13.18 17.73 2.07
N GLN A 138 13.95 18.50 1.29
CA GLN A 138 15.39 18.65 1.56
C GLN A 138 15.70 19.72 2.63
N SER A 139 14.70 20.41 3.17
CA SER A 139 14.93 21.50 4.13
C SER A 139 13.85 21.58 5.22
N VAL A 140 14.28 21.27 6.45
CA VAL A 140 13.70 21.65 7.75
C VAL A 140 12.39 20.94 8.18
N GLY A 141 12.49 20.12 9.23
CA GLY A 141 11.39 19.83 10.16
C GLY A 141 10.75 18.45 10.06
N THR A 142 10.69 17.74 11.20
CA THR A 142 10.03 16.45 11.44
C THR A 142 8.51 16.51 11.28
N CYS A 143 8.01 16.66 10.05
CA CYS A 143 6.59 16.52 9.77
C CYS A 143 6.32 15.12 9.18
N PHE A 144 5.80 14.23 10.01
CA PHE A 144 5.38 12.88 9.59
C PHE A 144 4.30 13.00 8.52
N LEU A 145 4.66 12.65 7.28
CA LEU A 145 3.72 12.65 6.17
C LEU A 145 2.58 11.65 6.46
N HIS A 146 1.35 12.16 6.47
CA HIS A 146 0.15 11.34 6.55
C HIS A 146 -0.12 10.74 5.16
N LEU A 147 0.74 9.79 4.74
CA LEU A 147 0.62 9.03 3.49
C LEU A 147 -0.55 8.05 3.60
N GLN A 148 -1.78 8.56 3.57
CA GLN A 148 -3.00 7.77 3.64
C GLN A 148 -3.98 8.27 2.58
N VAL A 149 -4.45 7.35 1.75
CA VAL A 149 -5.58 7.60 0.84
C VAL A 149 -6.86 7.30 1.62
N LEU A 150 -7.68 8.33 1.80
CA LEU A 150 -8.98 8.22 2.45
C LEU A 150 -9.97 7.53 1.51
N MET A 151 -10.97 6.84 2.05
CA MET A 151 -12.04 6.22 1.24
C MET A 151 -12.75 7.20 0.29
N SER A 152 -12.90 8.47 0.69
CA SER A 152 -13.49 9.54 -0.13
C SER A 152 -12.61 9.96 -1.31
N THR A 153 -11.32 9.61 -1.29
CA THR A 153 -10.37 9.97 -2.33
C THR A 153 -10.21 8.82 -3.34
N THR A 154 -10.08 9.17 -4.62
CA THR A 154 -9.83 8.19 -5.69
C THR A 154 -8.38 7.72 -5.61
N VAL A 155 -8.18 6.40 -5.56
CA VAL A 155 -6.84 5.81 -5.64
C VAL A 155 -6.28 6.06 -7.04
N PRO A 156 -5.11 6.68 -7.17
CA PRO A 156 -4.55 6.97 -8.46
C PRO A 156 -4.11 5.71 -9.21
N VAL A 157 -4.65 5.51 -10.41
CA VAL A 157 -4.25 4.45 -11.36
C VAL A 157 -3.53 5.05 -12.56
N TYR A 158 -2.39 4.47 -12.93
CA TYR A 158 -1.57 4.87 -14.07
C TYR A 158 -1.46 3.74 -15.08
N ASP A 159 -1.23 4.08 -16.35
CA ASP A 159 -1.12 3.12 -17.44
C ASP A 159 0.32 3.07 -17.99
N ALA A 160 0.98 1.94 -17.81
CA ALA A 160 2.34 1.67 -18.30
C ALA A 160 2.35 0.63 -19.45
N ARG A 161 1.21 0.28 -20.04
CA ARG A 161 1.13 -0.80 -21.05
C ARG A 161 1.88 -0.49 -22.33
N HIS A 162 2.06 0.80 -22.65
CA HIS A 162 2.62 1.27 -23.91
C HIS A 162 3.96 2.00 -23.75
N ARG A 163 4.59 1.89 -22.58
CA ARG A 163 5.83 2.60 -22.27
C ARG A 163 6.66 1.83 -21.27
N GLU A 164 7.98 1.81 -21.47
CA GLU A 164 8.92 1.36 -20.46
C GLU A 164 8.98 2.36 -19.30
N PHE A 165 8.83 1.85 -18.08
CA PHE A 165 8.86 2.62 -16.84
C PHE A 165 10.01 2.13 -15.97
N ASP A 166 10.91 3.05 -15.64
CA ASP A 166 12.03 2.77 -14.75
C ASP A 166 11.64 3.04 -13.29
N PHE A 167 11.52 1.96 -12.52
CA PHE A 167 11.10 2.05 -11.13
C PHE A 167 12.16 2.71 -10.23
N ASP A 168 13.44 2.65 -10.59
CA ASP A 168 14.50 3.23 -9.76
C ASP A 168 14.51 4.76 -9.85
N THR A 169 14.21 5.31 -11.04
CA THR A 169 14.31 6.74 -11.31
C THR A 169 12.96 7.46 -11.39
N GLU A 170 11.89 6.80 -11.88
CA GLU A 170 10.64 7.47 -12.20
C GLU A 170 9.54 7.34 -11.13
N LEU A 171 9.68 6.41 -10.17
CA LEU A 171 8.72 6.23 -9.06
C LEU A 171 8.36 7.52 -8.29
N PRO A 172 9.31 8.41 -7.93
CA PRO A 172 9.00 9.68 -7.25
C PRO A 172 8.16 10.65 -8.08
N SER A 173 8.08 10.45 -9.38
CA SER A 173 7.42 11.33 -10.35
C SER A 173 6.36 10.60 -11.16
N LEU A 174 5.71 9.59 -10.56
CA LEU A 174 4.74 8.72 -11.22
C LEU A 174 3.65 9.50 -11.99
N ALA A 175 3.14 10.58 -11.40
CA ALA A 175 2.08 11.40 -11.99
C ALA A 175 2.48 12.15 -13.27
N THR A 176 3.77 12.43 -13.45
CA THR A 176 4.30 13.06 -14.67
C THR A 176 4.92 12.03 -15.61
N ALA A 177 5.34 10.88 -15.09
CA ALA A 177 5.98 9.82 -15.86
C ALA A 177 4.97 8.95 -16.63
N LEU A 178 3.80 8.67 -16.05
CA LEU A 178 2.80 7.81 -16.66
C LEU A 178 1.44 8.50 -16.85
N PRO A 179 0.74 8.23 -17.96
CA PRO A 179 -0.63 8.69 -18.14
C PRO A 179 -1.57 8.05 -17.11
N ARG A 180 -2.68 8.75 -16.84
CA ARG A 180 -3.76 8.25 -15.97
C ARG A 180 -4.57 7.19 -16.71
N TRP A 181 -4.94 6.11 -16.01
CA TRP A 181 -5.90 5.15 -16.52
C TRP A 181 -7.29 5.80 -16.60
N THR A 182 -7.96 5.65 -17.75
CA THR A 182 -9.30 6.19 -17.99
C THR A 182 -10.39 5.12 -18.13
N GLY A 183 -10.03 3.84 -18.17
CA GLY A 183 -10.95 2.72 -18.40
C GLY A 183 -11.77 2.29 -17.18
N GLY A 184 -11.90 3.13 -16.16
CA GLY A 184 -12.65 2.83 -14.94
C GLY A 184 -11.90 1.94 -13.96
N GLU A 185 -12.55 0.89 -13.45
CA GLU A 185 -11.91 -0.11 -12.58
C GLU A 185 -10.80 -0.86 -13.32
N ILE A 186 -9.83 -1.40 -12.57
CA ILE A 186 -8.77 -2.22 -13.14
C ILE A 186 -9.38 -3.58 -13.52
N PRO A 187 -9.27 -4.03 -14.79
CA PRO A 187 -9.81 -5.31 -15.22
C PRO A 187 -9.22 -6.48 -14.41
N ILE A 188 -10.07 -7.41 -13.99
CA ILE A 188 -9.63 -8.66 -13.33
C ILE A 188 -8.70 -9.43 -14.27
N GLY A 189 -7.61 -9.98 -13.74
CA GLY A 189 -6.56 -10.65 -14.52
C GLY A 189 -5.46 -9.71 -15.02
N SER A 190 -5.60 -8.38 -14.85
CA SER A 190 -4.55 -7.43 -15.22
C SER A 190 -3.28 -7.68 -14.41
N PHE A 191 -2.12 -7.58 -15.07
CA PHE A 191 -0.85 -7.50 -14.37
C PHE A 191 -0.64 -6.06 -13.91
N ILE A 192 -0.46 -5.87 -12.60
CA ILE A 192 -0.36 -4.55 -11.99
C ILE A 192 0.80 -4.45 -11.00
N VAL A 193 1.21 -3.21 -10.75
CA VAL A 193 2.13 -2.86 -9.67
C VAL A 193 1.44 -1.86 -8.75
N VAL A 194 1.48 -2.12 -7.45
CA VAL A 194 0.79 -1.31 -6.45
C VAL A 194 1.77 -0.74 -5.44
N GLY A 195 1.62 0.54 -5.13
CA GLY A 195 2.32 1.20 -4.03
C GLY A 195 1.42 1.31 -2.83
N TYR A 196 1.90 0.89 -1.66
CA TYR A 196 1.12 0.83 -0.42
C TYR A 196 2.00 1.07 0.80
N THR A 197 1.37 1.48 1.90
CA THR A 197 2.03 1.51 3.22
C THR A 197 1.57 0.33 4.06
N VAL A 198 2.44 -0.17 4.94
CA VAL A 198 2.08 -1.23 5.87
C VAL A 198 2.00 -0.67 7.29
N ALA A 199 0.89 -0.96 7.96
CA ALA A 199 0.69 -0.63 9.35
C ALA A 199 0.25 -1.87 10.13
N SER A 200 0.69 -2.03 11.37
CA SER A 200 0.20 -3.07 12.25
C SER A 200 -0.80 -2.54 13.27
N TYR A 201 -1.70 -3.39 13.74
CA TYR A 201 -2.63 -3.10 14.82
C TYR A 201 -2.98 -4.37 15.58
N LEU A 202 -3.31 -4.23 16.87
CA LEU A 202 -3.78 -5.36 17.67
C LEU A 202 -5.27 -5.58 17.42
N GLY A 203 -5.64 -6.82 17.13
CA GLY A 203 -7.02 -7.24 16.89
C GLY A 203 -7.27 -8.64 17.41
N LYS A 204 -8.54 -9.06 17.46
CA LYS A 204 -8.87 -10.46 17.73
C LYS A 204 -8.67 -11.26 16.45
N ALA A 205 -8.04 -12.43 16.55
CA ALA A 205 -8.09 -13.45 15.50
C ALA A 205 -9.26 -14.40 15.77
N GLN A 206 -9.82 -14.95 14.70
CA GLN A 206 -10.87 -15.96 14.83
C GLN A 206 -10.27 -17.22 15.47
N GLY A 207 -10.86 -17.69 16.57
CA GLY A 207 -10.44 -18.92 17.23
C GLY A 207 -9.23 -18.82 18.16
N GLN A 208 -8.74 -17.62 18.47
CA GLN A 208 -7.69 -17.42 19.46
C GLN A 208 -8.14 -16.51 20.62
N ASP A 209 -7.80 -16.91 21.84
CA ASP A 209 -7.97 -16.10 23.03
C ASP A 209 -6.81 -15.10 23.14
N GLY A 210 -7.11 -13.82 22.92
CA GLY A 210 -6.14 -12.73 23.04
C GLY A 210 -6.19 -11.74 21.89
N LYS A 211 -5.24 -10.80 21.93
CA LYS A 211 -5.01 -9.87 20.82
C LYS A 211 -3.78 -10.35 20.05
N VAL A 212 -3.93 -10.51 18.74
CA VAL A 212 -2.84 -10.81 17.82
C VAL A 212 -2.50 -9.58 16.99
N LEU A 213 -1.31 -9.60 16.38
CA LEU A 213 -0.88 -8.52 15.50
C LEU A 213 -1.42 -8.74 14.08
N HIS A 214 -2.26 -7.81 13.65
CA HIS A 214 -2.74 -7.72 12.28
C HIS A 214 -1.91 -6.72 11.51
N ILE A 215 -1.77 -6.94 10.20
CA ILE A 215 -1.22 -5.99 9.25
C ILE A 215 -2.32 -5.46 8.32
N GLY A 216 -2.28 -4.16 8.09
CA GLY A 216 -3.11 -3.46 7.12
C GLY A 216 -2.24 -2.88 6.02
N ASN A 217 -2.53 -3.27 4.78
CA ASN A 217 -1.92 -2.74 3.57
C ASN A 217 -2.78 -1.59 3.06
N ASN A 218 -2.28 -0.36 3.18
CA ASN A 218 -3.00 0.84 2.75
C ASN A 218 -2.55 1.24 1.35
N ILE A 219 -3.41 1.04 0.35
CA ILE A 219 -3.08 1.38 -1.04
C ILE A 219 -2.89 2.89 -1.21
N LEU A 220 -1.86 3.27 -1.96
CA LEU A 220 -1.59 4.64 -2.36
C LEU A 220 -1.83 4.87 -3.85
N TRP A 221 -1.42 3.94 -4.70
CA TRP A 221 -1.54 4.02 -6.15
C TRP A 221 -1.42 2.64 -6.79
N ALA A 222 -1.84 2.53 -8.05
CA ALA A 222 -1.65 1.35 -8.89
C ALA A 222 -1.12 1.75 -10.29
N ILE A 223 -0.37 0.85 -10.91
CA ILE A 223 0.13 0.96 -12.29
C ILE A 223 -0.35 -0.28 -13.03
N ILE A 224 -1.01 -0.09 -14.16
CA ILE A 224 -1.42 -1.18 -15.05
C ILE A 224 -0.28 -1.47 -16.01
N CYS A 225 0.19 -2.70 -15.97
CA CYS A 225 1.35 -3.18 -16.72
C CYS A 225 0.91 -4.04 -17.90
N GLY A 226 -0.23 -4.71 -17.78
CA GLY A 226 -0.89 -5.49 -18.82
C GLY A 226 -2.35 -5.71 -18.46
N THR A 227 -3.22 -5.82 -19.47
CA THR A 227 -4.63 -6.20 -19.33
C THR A 227 -4.86 -7.54 -20.02
N PRO A 228 -5.85 -8.35 -19.60
CA PRO A 228 -6.24 -9.57 -20.31
C PRO A 228 -6.69 -9.35 -21.75
#